data_AF-A0A353G5L8-F1
#
_entry.id   AF-A0A353G5L8-F1
#
_cell.length_a   1.000
_cell.length_b   1.000
_cell.length_c   1.000
_cell.angle_alpha   90.00
_cell.angle_beta   90.00
_cell.angle_gamma   90.00
#
_symmetry.space_group_name_H-M   'P 1'
#
loop_
_entity.id
_entity.type
_entity.pdbx_description
1 polymer ?
#
loop_
_entity_poly.entity_id
_entity_poly.type
_entity_poly.pdbx_seq_one_letter_code
_entity_poly.pdbx_strand_id
1 'polypeptide(L)'
;MLALLKTIDLALDLYTWILIASAIYSWLYAFNVINSSNRFVSQIGLFLYNVTEPVLRPIRRVMPDLGGIDISPIILLLIIYFVRQLMWSTLAPILL
;
A
#
# COMPACT_ATOMS: atom_id res chain seq x y z
N MET A 1 -15.50 -21.64 -4.20
CA MET A 1 -15.51 -20.17 -4.35
C MET A 1 -14.86 -19.45 -3.17
N LEU A 2 -15.22 -19.75 -1.92
CA LEU A 2 -14.65 -19.12 -0.71
C LEU A 2 -13.11 -19.14 -0.61
N ALA A 3 -12.47 -20.24 -1.02
CA ALA A 3 -11.01 -20.34 -0.99
C ALA A 3 -10.34 -19.23 -1.82
N LEU A 4 -10.90 -18.92 -3.00
CA LEU A 4 -10.39 -17.83 -3.86
C LEU A 4 -10.53 -16.46 -3.18
N LEU A 5 -11.69 -16.18 -2.56
CA LEU A 5 -11.89 -14.93 -1.82
C LEU A 5 -10.90 -14.78 -0.66
N LYS A 6 -10.65 -15.87 0.09
CA LYS A 6 -9.65 -15.89 1.16
C LYS A 6 -8.23 -15.65 0.64
N THR A 7 -7.86 -16.26 -0.49
CA THR A 7 -6.55 -16.05 -1.10
C THR A 7 -6.36 -14.61 -1.57
N ILE A 8 -7.40 -14.01 -2.17
CA ILE A 8 -7.36 -12.60 -2.58
C ILE A 8 -7.28 -11.68 -1.35
N ASP A 9 -8.07 -11.95 -0.30
CA ASP A 9 -8.03 -11.16 0.93
C ASP A 9 -6.64 -11.22 1.59
N LEU A 10 -6.02 -12.39 1.63
CA LEU A 10 -4.64 -12.55 2.11
C LEU A 10 -3.65 -11.71 1.29
N ALA A 11 -3.77 -11.72 -0.05
CA ALA A 11 -2.91 -10.92 -0.90
C ALA A 11 -3.09 -9.41 -0.65
N LEU A 12 -4.32 -8.95 -0.49
CA LEU A 12 -4.64 -7.56 -0.14
C LEU A 12 -4.11 -7.18 1.26
N ASP A 13 -4.19 -8.10 2.23
CA ASP A 13 -3.65 -7.90 3.57
C ASP A 13 -2.12 -7.77 3.58
N LEU A 14 -1.42 -8.68 2.87
CA LEU A 14 0.03 -8.60 2.71
C LEU A 14 0.45 -7.30 2.02
N TYR A 15 -0.26 -6.90 0.96
CA TYR A 15 0.02 -5.65 0.26
C TYR A 15 -0.24 -4.42 1.15
N THR A 16 -1.26 -4.48 2.02
CA THR A 16 -1.53 -3.44 3.04
C THR A 16 -0.31 -3.26 3.96
N TRP A 17 0.29 -4.34 4.45
CA TRP A 17 1.49 -4.27 5.28
C TRP A 17 2.71 -3.71 4.53
N ILE A 18 2.90 -4.10 3.27
CA ILE A 18 3.97 -3.54 2.41
C ILE A 18 3.77 -2.03 2.24
N LEU A 19 2.53 -1.60 2.02
CA LEU A 19 2.20 -0.19 1.84
C LEU A 19 2.45 0.63 3.12
N ILE A 20 2.09 0.08 4.28
CA ILE A 20 2.41 0.68 5.59
C ILE A 20 3.92 0.77 5.77
N ALA A 21 4.67 -0.29 5.47
CA ALA A 21 6.12 -0.29 5.55
C ALA A 21 6.75 0.77 4.62
N SER A 22 6.20 0.94 3.41
CA SER A 22 6.62 1.99 2.46
C SER A 22 6.36 3.39 2.99
N ALA A 23 5.19 3.64 3.59
CA ALA A 23 4.87 4.93 4.19
C ALA A 23 5.79 5.26 5.37
N ILE A 24 6.03 4.28 6.25
CA ILE A 24 6.98 4.41 7.37
C ILE A 24 8.39 4.69 6.84
N TYR A 25 8.86 3.93 5.84
CA TYR A 25 10.17 4.16 5.22
C TYR A 25 10.29 5.58 4.67
N SER A 26 9.26 6.06 3.97
CA SER A 26 9.23 7.43 3.43
C SER A 26 9.37 8.48 4.52
N TRP A 27 8.66 8.34 5.65
CA TRP A 27 8.78 9.27 6.78
C TRP A 27 10.13 9.19 7.46
N LEU A 28 10.63 7.98 7.72
CA LEU A 28 11.95 7.79 8.32
C LEU A 28 13.05 8.42 7.46
N TYR A 29 12.95 8.31 6.14
CA TYR A 29 13.88 8.94 5.21
C TYR A 29 13.71 10.47 5.20
N ALA A 30 12.47 10.98 5.07
CA ALA A 30 12.19 12.41 5.02
C ALA A 30 12.61 13.18 6.29
N PHE A 31 12.48 12.56 7.46
CA PHE A 31 12.90 13.12 8.74
C PHE A 31 14.35 12.83 9.10
N ASN A 32 15.17 12.32 8.16
CA ASN A 32 16.58 11.97 8.37
C ASN A 32 16.82 10.98 9.53
N VAL A 33 15.83 10.15 9.86
CA VAL A 33 15.96 9.09 10.89
C VAL A 33 16.79 7.93 10.36
N ILE A 34 16.64 7.61 9.07
CA ILE A 34 17.44 6.60 8.37
C ILE A 34 18.22 7.25 7.23
N ASN A 35 19.42 6.73 6.97
CA ASN A 35 20.27 7.19 5.88
C ASN A 35 20.37 6.10 4.80
N SER A 36 20.12 6.50 3.55
CA SER A 36 20.23 5.63 2.37
C SER A 36 21.67 5.28 1.98
N SER A 37 22.67 5.86 2.64
CA SER A 37 24.09 5.50 2.48
C SER A 37 24.36 4.04 2.85
N ASN A 38 23.58 3.48 3.78
CA ASN A 38 23.63 2.06 4.08
C ASN A 38 22.96 1.26 2.95
N ARG A 39 23.72 0.34 2.33
CA ARG A 39 23.24 -0.52 1.24
C ARG A 39 22.00 -1.33 1.60
N PHE A 40 21.89 -1.79 2.85
CA PHE A 40 20.74 -2.56 3.31
C PHE A 40 19.47 -1.69 3.33
N VAL A 41 19.57 -0.48 3.88
CA VAL A 41 18.45 0.48 3.98
C VAL A 41 17.99 0.93 2.59
N SER A 42 18.91 1.17 1.67
CA SER A 42 18.56 1.55 0.30
C SER A 42 17.92 0.40 -0.49
N GLN A 43 18.35 -0.85 -0.29
CA GLN A 43 17.71 -2.01 -0.91
C GLN A 43 16.27 -2.21 -0.44
N ILE A 44 16.01 -2.05 0.86
CA ILE A 44 14.64 -2.10 1.40
C ILE A 44 13.77 -1.00 0.77
N GLY A 45 14.28 0.24 0.74
CA GLY A 45 13.56 1.36 0.12
C GLY A 45 13.23 1.11 -1.34
N LEU A 46 14.21 0.62 -2.11
CA LEU A 46 14.03 0.30 -3.52
C LEU A 46 12.99 -0.82 -3.73
N PHE A 47 13.01 -1.85 -2.89
CA PHE A 47 12.00 -2.91 -2.92
C PHE A 47 10.59 -2.36 -2.65
N LEU A 48 10.43 -1.60 -1.56
CA LEU A 48 9.14 -1.00 -1.18
C LEU A 48 8.61 -0.08 -2.28
N TYR A 49 9.48 0.75 -2.84
CA TYR A 49 9.16 1.61 -3.97
C TYR A 49 8.70 0.78 -5.18
N ASN A 50 9.49 -0.19 -5.63
CA ASN A 50 9.16 -0.98 -6.82
C ASN A 50 7.85 -1.77 -6.70
N VAL A 51 7.52 -2.26 -5.51
CA VAL A 51 6.27 -3.00 -5.29
C VAL A 51 5.06 -2.07 -5.24
N THR A 52 5.20 -0.87 -4.66
CA THR A 52 4.07 0.03 -4.43
C THR A 52 3.84 1.04 -5.57
N GLU A 53 4.90 1.42 -6.30
CA GLU A 53 4.87 2.44 -7.35
C GLU A 53 3.83 2.18 -8.45
N PRO A 54 3.65 0.95 -8.98
CA PRO A 54 2.67 0.71 -10.04
C PRO A 54 1.24 1.12 -9.66
N VAL A 55 0.88 1.02 -8.39
CA VAL A 55 -0.46 1.34 -7.87
C VAL A 55 -0.51 2.76 -7.30
N LEU A 56 0.57 3.23 -6.66
CA LEU A 56 0.64 4.59 -6.10
C LEU A 56 0.78 5.67 -7.18
N ARG A 57 1.46 5.40 -8.29
CA ARG A 57 1.66 6.36 -9.38
C ARG A 57 0.37 6.89 -9.99
N PRO A 58 -0.62 6.05 -10.37
CA PRO A 58 -1.88 6.56 -10.89
C PRO A 58 -2.66 7.38 -9.86
N ILE A 59 -2.57 7.02 -8.56
CA ILE A 59 -3.23 7.77 -7.49
C ILE A 59 -2.61 9.17 -7.36
N ARG A 60 -1.27 9.26 -7.31
CA ARG A 60 -0.53 10.55 -7.27
C ARG A 60 -0.86 11.47 -8.42
N ARG A 61 -1.13 10.93 -9.61
CA ARG A 61 -1.50 11.73 -10.79
C ARG A 61 -2.85 12.43 -10.67
N VAL A 62 -3.73 11.92 -9.82
CA VAL A 62 -5.09 12.46 -9.63
C VAL A 62 -5.18 13.34 -8.38
N MET A 63 -4.29 13.14 -7.40
CA MET A 63 -4.28 13.97 -6.21
C MET A 63 -3.79 15.40 -6.49
N PRO A 64 -4.37 16.41 -5.82
CA PRO A 64 -3.80 17.75 -5.81
C PRO A 64 -2.44 17.75 -5.13
N ASP A 65 -1.63 18.78 -5.39
CA ASP A 65 -0.37 18.99 -4.67
C ASP A 65 -0.67 19.38 -3.21
N LEU A 66 -0.27 18.53 -2.27
CA LEU A 66 -0.52 18.68 -0.82
C LEU A 66 0.71 19.18 -0.06
N GLY A 67 1.60 19.92 -0.72
CA GLY A 67 2.74 20.56 -0.05
C GLY A 67 3.87 19.59 0.28
N GLY A 68 4.16 18.67 -0.64
CA GLY A 68 5.32 17.76 -0.55
C GLY A 68 5.15 16.52 0.32
N ILE A 69 4.00 16.34 0.98
CA ILE A 69 3.66 15.09 1.70
C ILE A 69 2.85 14.19 0.78
N ASP A 70 3.33 12.97 0.53
CA ASP A 70 2.60 11.98 -0.25
C ASP A 70 1.50 11.31 0.59
N ILE A 71 0.24 11.70 0.35
CA ILE A 71 -0.96 11.11 0.98
C ILE A 71 -1.48 9.89 0.21
N SER A 72 -0.89 9.56 -0.94
CA SER A 72 -1.36 8.47 -1.81
C SER A 72 -1.37 7.11 -1.14
N PRO A 73 -0.43 6.76 -0.24
CA PRO A 73 -0.52 5.53 0.55
C PRO A 73 -1.79 5.46 1.38
N ILE A 74 -2.23 6.56 2.00
CA ILE A 74 -3.46 6.59 2.79
C ILE A 74 -4.68 6.38 1.90
N ILE A 75 -4.73 7.04 0.74
CA ILE A 75 -5.82 6.85 -0.22
C ILE A 75 -5.88 5.39 -0.70
N LEU A 76 -4.73 4.78 -1.01
CA LEU A 76 -4.68 3.39 -1.42
C LEU A 76 -5.10 2.43 -0.30
N LEU A 77 -4.73 2.70 0.95
CA LEU A 77 -5.21 1.94 2.11
C LEU A 77 -6.74 1.96 2.22
N LEU A 78 -7.36 3.14 2.03
CA LEU A 78 -8.82 3.28 2.04
C LEU A 78 -9.48 2.50 0.90
N ILE A 79 -8.91 2.52 -0.30
CA ILE A 79 -9.39 1.74 -1.44
C ILE A 79 -9.31 0.24 -1.14
N ILE A 80 -8.18 -0.25 -0.63
CA ILE A 80 -8.01 -1.67 -0.29
C ILE A 80 -9.01 -2.08 0.80
N TYR A 81 -9.17 -1.27 1.85
CA TYR A 81 -10.14 -1.52 2.91
C TYR A 81 -11.55 -1.65 2.34
N PHE A 82 -11.96 -0.70 1.47
CA PHE A 82 -13.27 -0.74 0.83
C PHE A 82 -13.45 -2.00 -0.02
N VAL A 83 -12.45 -2.38 -0.82
CA VAL A 83 -12.50 -3.60 -1.65
C VAL A 83 -12.65 -4.86 -0.79
N ARG A 84 -11.88 -4.99 0.29
CA ARG A 84 -12.01 -6.11 1.23
C ARG A 84 -13.39 -6.15 1.86
N GLN A 85 -13.90 -5.00 2.30
CA GLN A 85 -15.23 -4.90 2.89
C GLN A 85 -16.32 -5.28 1.88
N LEU A 86 -16.23 -4.81 0.65
CA LEU A 86 -17.17 -5.16 -0.42
C LEU A 86 -17.15 -6.67 -0.72
N MET A 87 -15.96 -7.26 -0.77
CA MET A 87 -15.80 -8.71 -0.98
C MET A 87 -16.50 -9.54 0.11
N TRP A 88 -16.30 -9.20 1.38
CA TRP A 88 -16.85 -9.99 2.49
C TRP A 88 -18.30 -9.69 2.81
N SER A 89 -18.76 -8.45 2.65
CA SER A 89 -20.14 -8.05 2.95
C SER A 89 -21.10 -8.39 1.83
N THR A 90 -20.66 -8.31 0.57
CA THR A 90 -21.55 -8.43 -0.60
C THR A 90 -21.27 -9.68 -1.40
N LEU A 91 -20.02 -9.95 -1.79
CA LEU A 91 -19.71 -11.09 -2.66
C LEU A 91 -19.75 -12.44 -1.93
N ALA A 92 -19.18 -12.53 -0.74
CA ALA A 92 -19.11 -13.80 0.00
C ALA A 92 -20.49 -14.40 0.32
N PRO A 93 -21.51 -13.62 0.76
CA PRO A 93 -22.85 -14.16 1.02
C PRO A 93 -23.60 -14.60 -0.24
N ILE A 94 -23.35 -13.96 -1.39
CA ILE A 94 -23.98 -14.33 -2.68
C ILE A 94 -23.43 -15.67 -3.20
N LEU A 95 -22.20 -15.99 -2.84
CA LEU A 95 -21.47 -17.18 -3.32
C LEU A 95 -21.59 -18.38 -2.36
N LEU A 96 -22.38 -18.23 -1.30
CA LEU A 96 -22.76 -19.22 -0.30
C LEU A 96 -24.21 -19.64 -0.53
#